data_AF-A0A560WEM9-F1
#
_entry.id   AF-A0A560WEM9-F1
#
_cell.length_a   1.000
_cell.length_b   1.000
_cell.length_c   1.000
_cell.angle_alpha   90.00
_cell.angle_beta   90.00
_cell.angle_gamma   90.00
#
_symmetry.space_group_name_H-M   'P 1'
#
loop_
_entity.id
_entity.type
_entity.pdbx_description
1 polymer ?
#
loop_
_entity_poly.entity_id
_entity_poly.type
_entity_poly.pdbx_seq_one_letter_code
_entity_poly.pdbx_strand_id
1 'polypeptide(L)'
;MDAITSPNPKNSLRERMLQDMTMRGFGEHTQKDYIRHVRSFAAFLGRPPDTATIEDLRRFQIDQHERAVGPATINGAVSALRFLFSITLKRPEMGKRRRKAALLPASE
;
A
#
# COMPACT_ATOMS: atom_id res chain seq x y z
N MET A 1 9.62 20.88 19.76
CA MET A 1 10.66 19.91 19.35
C MET A 1 10.08 19.18 18.16
N ASP A 2 10.14 19.78 16.97
CA ASP A 2 9.29 19.36 15.83
C ASP A 2 10.11 19.40 14.54
N ALA A 3 10.95 18.39 14.34
CA ALA A 3 11.76 18.27 13.14
C ALA A 3 12.07 16.79 12.80
N ILE A 4 11.06 15.93 12.67
CA ILE A 4 11.28 14.55 12.17
C ILE A 4 10.11 14.09 11.29
N THR A 5 9.69 14.84 10.28
CA THR A 5 8.91 14.25 9.16
C THR A 5 9.06 15.04 7.86
N SER A 6 10.25 15.57 7.59
CA SER A 6 10.58 15.98 6.22
C SER A 6 10.93 14.72 5.42
N PRO A 7 10.24 14.44 4.29
CA PRO A 7 10.70 13.41 3.37
C PRO A 7 12.03 13.90 2.79
N ASN A 8 13.13 13.43 3.37
CA ASN A 8 14.46 13.78 2.89
C ASN A 8 14.60 13.17 1.47
N PRO A 9 14.84 13.96 0.40
CA PRO A 9 14.92 13.44 -0.98
C PRO A 9 16.03 12.41 -1.20
N LYS A 10 16.93 12.26 -0.21
CA LYS A 10 18.10 11.38 -0.25
C LYS A 10 17.79 9.92 0.07
N ASN A 11 16.65 9.63 0.70
CA ASN A 11 16.31 8.26 1.10
C ASN A 11 15.36 7.63 0.08
N SER A 12 15.70 6.43 -0.38
CA SER A 12 14.87 5.64 -1.29
C SER A 12 13.50 5.37 -0.68
N LEU A 13 12.50 5.11 -1.54
CA LEU A 13 11.13 4.79 -1.09
C LEU A 13 11.10 3.62 -0.08
N ARG A 14 11.98 2.65 -0.29
CA ARG A 14 12.18 1.52 0.62
C ARG A 14 12.63 1.96 2.01
N GLU A 15 13.64 2.83 2.09
CA GLU A 15 14.18 3.32 3.36
C GLU A 15 13.15 4.13 4.12
N ARG A 16 12.39 4.99 3.42
CA ARG A 16 11.29 5.74 4.03
C ARG A 16 10.23 4.81 4.62
N MET A 17 9.81 3.79 3.87
CA MET A 17 8.82 2.82 4.34
C MET A 17 9.33 2.03 5.56
N LEU A 18 10.62 1.64 5.57
CA LEU A 18 11.24 0.98 6.73
C LEU A 18 11.27 1.89 7.96
N GLN A 19 11.65 3.16 7.80
CA GLN A 19 11.64 4.14 8.89
C GLN A 19 10.22 4.34 9.44
N ASP A 20 9.24 4.54 8.57
CA ASP A 20 7.83 4.70 8.95
C ASP A 20 7.31 3.48 9.74
N MET A 21 7.68 2.26 9.32
CA MET A 21 7.28 1.03 10.01
C MET A 21 7.97 0.87 11.36
N THR A 22 9.27 1.17 11.45
CA THR A 22 10.02 1.16 12.72
C THR A 22 9.46 2.17 13.72
N MET A 23 9.14 3.39 13.28
CA MET A 23 8.53 4.42 14.14
C MET A 23 7.16 4.00 14.69
N ARG A 24 6.46 3.09 14.00
CA ARG A 24 5.16 2.55 14.40
C ARG A 24 5.24 1.22 15.15
N GLY A 25 6.44 0.74 15.47
CA GLY A 25 6.65 -0.48 16.25
C GLY A 25 6.43 -1.78 15.49
N PHE A 26 6.55 -1.78 14.15
CA PHE A 26 6.43 -3.00 13.36
C PHE A 26 7.66 -3.89 13.56
N GLY A 27 7.45 -5.19 13.81
CA GLY A 27 8.53 -6.16 13.91
C GLY A 27 9.24 -6.41 12.58
N GLU A 28 10.50 -6.87 12.64
CA GLU A 28 11.36 -7.06 11.46
C GLU A 28 10.74 -7.99 10.41
N HIS A 29 10.03 -9.05 10.84
CA HIS A 29 9.34 -9.95 9.93
C HIS A 29 8.26 -9.21 9.12
N THR A 30 7.41 -8.43 9.79
CA THR A 30 6.35 -7.65 9.13
C THR A 30 6.95 -6.61 8.19
N GLN A 31 8.07 -5.97 8.58
CA GLN A 31 8.78 -5.04 7.72
C GLN A 31 9.25 -5.70 6.42
N LYS A 32 9.88 -6.88 6.53
CA LYS A 32 10.35 -7.65 5.36
C LYS A 32 9.19 -8.06 4.45
N ASP A 33 8.08 -8.53 5.01
CA ASP A 33 6.90 -8.92 4.25
C ASP A 33 6.28 -7.73 3.50
N TYR A 34 6.16 -6.58 4.17
CA TYR A 34 5.61 -5.38 3.55
C TYR A 34 6.48 -4.91 2.38
N ILE A 35 7.80 -4.89 2.54
CA ILE A 35 8.73 -4.56 1.44
C ILE A 35 8.62 -5.58 0.31
N ARG A 36 8.48 -6.88 0.61
CA ARG A 36 8.29 -7.92 -0.42
C ARG A 36 7.01 -7.69 -1.22
N HIS A 37 5.90 -7.37 -0.58
CA HIS A 37 4.65 -7.07 -1.26
C HIS A 37 4.76 -5.83 -2.15
N VAL A 38 5.36 -4.75 -1.67
CA VAL A 38 5.58 -3.53 -2.47
C VAL A 38 6.50 -3.79 -3.66
N ARG A 39 7.55 -4.61 -3.49
CA ARG A 39 8.42 -5.03 -4.60
C ARG A 39 7.66 -5.82 -5.65
N SER A 40 6.80 -6.76 -5.23
CA SER A 40 5.96 -7.53 -6.16
C SER A 40 5.00 -6.63 -6.94
N PHE A 41 4.44 -5.61 -6.29
CA PHE A 41 3.59 -4.62 -6.95
C PHE A 41 4.36 -3.74 -7.94
N ALA A 42 5.55 -3.26 -7.57
CA ALA A 42 6.41 -2.52 -8.49
C ALA A 42 6.83 -3.36 -9.72
N ALA A 43 7.10 -4.65 -9.52
CA ALA A 43 7.39 -5.58 -10.60
C ALA A 43 6.17 -5.79 -11.54
N PHE A 44 4.97 -5.89 -10.98
CA PHE A 44 3.73 -5.93 -11.77
C PHE A 44 3.51 -4.66 -12.58
N LEU A 45 3.80 -3.49 -12.00
CA LEU A 45 3.64 -2.20 -12.67
C LEU A 45 4.69 -1.92 -13.74
N GLY A 46 5.90 -2.48 -13.62
CA GLY A 46 7.05 -2.14 -14.45
C GLY A 46 7.56 -0.70 -14.24
N ARG A 47 7.09 -0.01 -13.20
CA ARG A 47 7.43 1.39 -12.88
C ARG A 47 7.42 1.62 -11.37
N PRO A 48 8.00 2.75 -10.89
CA PRO A 48 8.02 3.08 -9.47
C PRO A 48 6.59 3.14 -8.88
N PRO A 49 6.32 2.51 -7.72
CA PRO A 49 4.97 2.36 -7.18
C PRO A 49 4.37 3.69 -6.67
N ASP A 50 5.16 4.75 -6.53
CA ASP A 50 4.67 6.10 -6.26
C ASP A 50 3.84 6.70 -7.42
N THR A 51 4.10 6.24 -8.65
CA THR A 51 3.36 6.64 -9.85
C THR A 51 2.08 5.86 -10.09
N ALA A 52 1.78 4.87 -9.23
CA ALA A 52 0.60 4.04 -9.36
C ALA A 52 -0.69 4.86 -9.25
N THR A 53 -1.75 4.34 -9.87
CA THR A 53 -3.13 4.84 -9.81
C THR A 53 -4.03 3.88 -9.02
N ILE A 54 -5.26 4.31 -8.70
CA ILE A 54 -6.27 3.43 -8.08
C ILE A 54 -6.58 2.23 -8.99
N GLU A 55 -6.61 2.46 -10.30
CA GLU A 55 -6.87 1.40 -11.28
C GLU A 55 -5.77 0.34 -11.29
N ASP A 56 -4.50 0.75 -11.11
CA ASP A 56 -3.38 -0.20 -10.98
C ASP A 56 -3.54 -1.12 -9.75
N LEU A 57 -4.05 -0.60 -8.64
CA LEU A 57 -4.34 -1.39 -7.44
C LEU A 57 -5.47 -2.40 -7.67
N ARG A 58 -6.46 -2.04 -8.51
CA ARG A 58 -7.53 -2.94 -8.90
C ARG A 58 -7.00 -4.06 -9.79
N ARG A 59 -6.22 -3.71 -10.82
CA ARG A 59 -5.60 -4.67 -11.73
C ARG A 59 -4.68 -5.64 -11.00
N PHE A 60 -3.90 -5.15 -10.05
CA PHE A 60 -3.03 -6.01 -9.24
C PHE A 60 -3.81 -7.02 -8.39
N GLN A 61 -4.95 -6.63 -7.81
CA GLN A 61 -5.80 -7.57 -7.05
C GLN A 61 -6.45 -8.63 -7.95
N ILE A 62 -6.78 -8.26 -9.19
CA ILE A 62 -7.29 -9.19 -10.21
C ILE A 62 -6.18 -10.19 -10.59
N ASP A 63 -4.98 -9.72 -10.93
CA ASP A 63 -3.81 -10.58 -11.22
C ASP A 63 -3.53 -11.57 -10.08
N GLN A 64 -3.61 -11.11 -8.82
CA GLN A 64 -3.41 -11.98 -7.66
C GLN A 64 -4.48 -13.08 -7.58
N HIS A 65 -5.74 -12.79 -7.92
CA HIS A 65 -6.80 -13.81 -7.96
C HIS A 65 -6.61 -14.77 -9.12
N GLU A 66 -6.28 -14.29 -10.31
CA GLU A 66 -6.03 -15.11 -11.50
C GLU A 66 -4.87 -16.07 -11.29
N ARG A 67 -3.86 -15.66 -10.51
CA ARG A 67 -2.70 -16.48 -10.14
C ARG A 67 -2.96 -17.38 -8.93
N ALA A 68 -4.21 -17.51 -8.48
CA ALA A 68 -4.63 -18.31 -7.33
C ALA A 68 -3.81 -18.02 -6.05
N VAL A 69 -3.41 -16.76 -5.85
CA VAL A 69 -2.67 -16.36 -4.64
C VAL A 69 -3.58 -16.53 -3.43
N GLY A 70 -3.06 -17.17 -2.38
CA GLY A 70 -3.83 -17.43 -1.17
C GLY A 70 -4.35 -16.13 -0.51
N PRO A 71 -5.54 -16.16 0.12
CA PRO A 71 -6.19 -14.96 0.68
C PRO A 71 -5.33 -14.26 1.76
N ALA A 72 -4.51 -15.00 2.50
CA ALA A 72 -3.57 -14.44 3.47
C ALA A 72 -2.53 -13.53 2.79
N THR A 73 -1.98 -13.96 1.65
CA THR A 73 -1.00 -13.19 0.88
C THR A 73 -1.62 -11.96 0.23
N ILE A 74 -2.87 -12.07 -0.27
CA ILE A 74 -3.63 -10.93 -0.80
C ILE A 74 -3.86 -9.89 0.29
N ASN A 75 -4.28 -10.32 1.49
CA ASN A 75 -4.49 -9.42 2.62
C ASN A 75 -3.20 -8.73 3.08
N GLY A 76 -2.07 -9.46 3.08
CA GLY A 76 -0.74 -8.91 3.33
C GLY A 76 -0.37 -7.84 2.31
N ALA A 77 -0.58 -8.12 1.02
CA ALA A 77 -0.32 -7.18 -0.06
C ALA A 77 -1.19 -5.91 0.06
N VAL A 78 -2.49 -6.06 0.30
CA VAL A 78 -3.42 -4.92 0.49
C VAL A 78 -3.00 -4.07 1.68
N SER A 79 -2.61 -4.69 2.79
CA SER A 79 -2.18 -3.98 4.00
C SER A 79 -0.87 -3.22 3.77
N ALA A 80 0.10 -3.84 3.10
CA ALA A 80 1.36 -3.21 2.73
C ALA A 80 1.17 -2.02 1.78
N LEU A 81 0.33 -2.18 0.75
CA LEU A 81 0.02 -1.10 -0.20
C LEU A 81 -0.72 0.04 0.49
N ARG A 82 -1.71 -0.26 1.34
CA ARG A 82 -2.41 0.77 2.12
C ARG A 82 -1.43 1.57 2.98
N PHE A 83 -0.47 0.91 3.62
CA PHE A 83 0.57 1.57 4.41
C PHE A 83 1.45 2.46 3.54
N LEU A 84 1.98 1.92 2.44
CA LEU A 84 2.82 2.66 1.49
C LEU A 84 2.13 3.95 1.04
N PHE A 85 0.90 3.86 0.55
CA PHE A 85 0.21 5.05 0.03
C PHE A 85 -0.24 6.00 1.14
N SER A 86 -0.79 5.49 2.24
CA SER A 86 -1.40 6.37 3.25
C SER A 86 -0.36 7.03 4.15
N ILE A 87 0.73 6.32 4.48
CA ILE A 87 1.74 6.77 5.44
C ILE A 87 2.95 7.30 4.69
N THR A 88 3.62 6.44 3.92
CA THR A 88 4.90 6.80 3.29
C THR A 88 4.73 7.83 2.18
N LEU A 89 3.73 7.68 1.31
CA LEU A 89 3.47 8.58 0.19
C LEU A 89 2.48 9.71 0.50
N LYS A 90 1.83 9.69 1.68
CA LYS A 90 0.82 10.68 2.10
C LYS A 90 -0.34 10.87 1.10
N ARG A 91 -0.74 9.79 0.44
CA ARG A 91 -1.84 9.67 -0.54
C ARG A 91 -2.97 8.75 -0.02
N PRO A 92 -3.73 9.18 1.01
CA PRO A 92 -4.71 8.32 1.67
C PRO A 92 -5.87 7.89 0.77
N GLU A 93 -6.18 8.63 -0.29
CA GLU A 93 -7.21 8.27 -1.28
C GLU A 93 -6.97 6.91 -1.95
N MET A 94 -5.72 6.48 -2.07
CA MET A 94 -5.34 5.19 -2.65
C MET A 94 -5.63 4.01 -1.70
N GLY A 95 -5.58 4.25 -0.39
CA GLY A 95 -5.81 3.26 0.65
C GLY A 95 -7.27 3.11 1.06
N LYS A 96 -8.15 3.98 0.56
CA LYS A 96 -9.59 3.90 0.82
C LYS A 96 -10.18 2.78 -0.02
N ARG A 97 -10.67 1.71 0.64
CA ARG A 97 -11.71 0.88 0.01
C ARG A 97 -12.83 1.84 -0.35
N ARG A 98 -13.18 1.93 -1.64
CA ARG A 98 -14.48 2.47 -2.00
C ARG A 98 -15.49 1.59 -1.28
N ARG A 99 -16.12 2.15 -0.22
CA ARG A 99 -17.36 1.57 0.28
C ARG A 99 -18.26 1.49 -0.95
N LYS A 100 -18.84 0.33 -1.24
CA LYS A 100 -20.03 0.32 -2.11
C LYS A 100 -20.91 1.44 -1.57
N ALA A 101 -21.28 2.40 -2.40
CA ALA A 101 -22.37 3.28 -2.05
C ALA A 101 -23.53 2.34 -1.71
N ALA A 102 -23.85 2.24 -0.42
CA ALA A 102 -25.12 1.66 -0.02
C ALA A 102 -26.13 2.58 -0.71
N LEU A 103 -26.71 2.06 -1.79
CA LEU A 103 -27.86 2.64 -2.43
C LEU A 103 -28.88 2.77 -1.31
N LEU A 104 -29.09 3.99 -0.80
CA LEU A 104 -30.22 4.28 0.07
C LEU A 104 -31.46 3.89 -0.73
N PRO A 105 -32.32 2.98 -0.25
CA PRO A 105 -33.65 2.90 -0.82
C PRO A 105 -34.30 4.26 -0.51
N ALA A 106 -34.59 5.02 -1.56
CA ALA A 106 -35.54 6.12 -1.45
C ALA A 106 -36.84 5.48 -1.01
N SER A 107 -37.28 5.85 0.21
CA SER A 107 -38.62 5.57 0.67
C SER A 107 -39.61 6.25 -0.27
N GLU A 108 -40.53 5.47 -0.83
CA GLU A 108 -41.87 5.95 -1.24
C GLU A 108 -42.89 5.32 -0.29
#